data_AF-A0A382K9M0-F1
#
_entry.id   AF-A0A382K9M0-F1
#
_cell.length_a   1.000
_cell.length_b   1.000
_cell.length_c   1.000
_cell.angle_alpha   90.00
_cell.angle_beta   90.00
_cell.angle_gamma   90.00
#
_symmetry.space_group_name_H-M   'P 1'
#
loop_
_entity.id
_entity.type
_entity.pdbx_description
1 polymer ?
#
loop_
_entity_poly.entity_id
_entity_poly.type
_entity_poly.pdbx_seq_one_letter_code
_entity_poly.pdbx_strand_id
1 'polypeptide(L)'
;MALGERFSSRWGLILAGLGLAVGTGNLWRFPRIAAENGGAAFLIPWILFLFIWSLPLMIAEFGIGRGARRGVVGSFATLIGPRFAWMGGFIA
;
A
#
# COMPACT_ATOMS: atom_id res chain seq x y z
N MET A 1 -12.24 22.78 -12.59
CA MET A 1 -11.11 22.07 -11.95
C MET A 1 -11.52 21.78 -10.52
N ALA A 2 -11.91 20.54 -10.19
CA ALA A 2 -12.15 20.19 -8.79
C ALA A 2 -10.80 20.25 -8.06
N LEU A 3 -10.66 21.19 -7.13
CA LEU A 3 -9.50 21.28 -6.26
C LEU A 3 -9.57 20.07 -5.33
N GLY A 4 -8.83 19.00 -5.63
CA GLY A 4 -8.81 17.80 -4.81
C GLY A 4 -8.46 18.15 -3.36
N GLU A 5 -9.32 17.74 -2.44
CA GLU A 5 -9.15 17.99 -1.01
C GLU A 5 -7.83 17.38 -0.52
N ARG A 6 -7.13 18.11 0.34
CA ARG A 6 -5.86 17.67 0.92
C ARG A 6 -6.02 17.48 2.41
N PHE A 7 -5.31 16.50 2.96
CA PHE A 7 -5.19 16.37 4.41
C PHE A 7 -4.58 17.65 4.99
N SER A 8 -5.25 18.20 6.02
CA SER A 8 -4.85 19.41 6.74
C SER A 8 -3.49 19.23 7.43
N SER A 9 -3.17 18.02 7.88
CA SER A 9 -1.91 17.71 8.58
C SER A 9 -1.23 16.45 8.04
N ARG A 10 0.11 16.46 8.04
CA ARG A 10 0.94 15.27 7.75
C ARG A 10 0.64 14.13 8.71
N TRP A 11 0.38 14.44 9.97
CA TRP A 11 -0.03 13.46 10.97
C TRP A 11 -1.39 12.84 10.64
N GLY A 12 -2.33 13.64 10.13
CA GLY A 12 -3.62 13.13 9.67
C GLY A 12 -3.47 12.12 8.53
N LEU A 13 -2.56 12.39 7.58
CA LEU A 13 -2.25 11.46 6.49
C LEU A 13 -1.62 10.16 7.01
N ILE A 14 -0.64 10.25 7.91
CA ILE A 14 0.06 9.09 8.46
C ILE A 14 -0.91 8.22 9.27
N LEU A 15 -1.71 8.82 10.14
CA LEU A 15 -2.67 8.09 10.97
C LEU A 15 -3.78 7.44 10.14
N ALA A 16 -4.29 8.13 9.11
CA ALA A 16 -5.25 7.54 8.18
C ALA A 16 -4.64 6.33 7.44
N GLY A 17 -3.40 6.46 6.95
CA GLY A 17 -2.68 5.36 6.31
C GLY A 17 -2.41 4.19 7.26
N LEU A 18 -2.07 4.48 8.51
CA LEU A 18 -1.81 3.46 9.53
C LEU A 18 -3.09 2.70 9.90
N GLY A 19 -4.23 3.39 9.97
CA GLY A 19 -5.54 2.76 10.17
C GLY A 19 -5.97 1.86 9.00
N LEU A 20 -5.59 2.20 7.77
CA LEU A 20 -5.82 1.34 6.60
C LEU A 20 -4.86 0.12 6.57
N ALA A 21 -3.62 0.30 7.01
CA ALA A 21 -2.60 -0.75 6.99
C ALA A 21 -2.75 -1.79 8.12
N VAL A 22 -3.27 -1.39 9.28
CA VAL A 22 -3.45 -2.26 10.45
C VAL A 22 -4.86 -2.86 10.43
N GLY A 23 -4.96 -4.09 9.93
CA GLY A 23 -6.21 -4.86 9.91
C GLY A 23 -6.25 -6.01 10.92
N THR A 24 -7.40 -6.67 11.00
CA THR A 24 -7.63 -7.86 11.82
C THR A 24 -6.66 -9.01 11.54
N GLY A 25 -6.20 -9.14 10.28
CA GLY A 25 -5.19 -10.12 9.89
C GLY A 25 -3.87 -9.98 10.65
N ASN A 26 -3.44 -8.76 10.97
CA ASN A 26 -2.21 -8.53 11.75
C ASN A 26 -2.37 -8.98 13.20
N LEU A 27 -3.60 -8.98 13.73
CA LEU A 27 -3.86 -9.31 15.13
C LEU A 27 -3.86 -10.81 15.42
N TRP A 28 -4.46 -11.64 14.54
CA TRP A 28 -4.60 -13.07 14.81
C TRP A 28 -3.96 -13.98 13.76
N ARG A 29 -3.94 -13.59 12.48
CA ARG A 29 -3.44 -14.46 11.40
C ARG A 29 -1.91 -14.46 11.42
N PHE A 30 -1.30 -13.29 11.61
CA PHE A 30 0.15 -13.20 11.70
C PHE A 30 0.73 -14.00 12.87
N PRO A 31 0.25 -13.88 14.13
CA PRO A 31 0.77 -14.68 15.23
C PRO A 31 0.59 -16.18 15.03
N ARG A 32 -0.56 -16.60 14.47
CA ARG A 32 -0.82 -18.01 14.15
C ARG A 32 0.20 -18.56 13.15
N ILE A 33 0.37 -17.88 12.01
CA ILE A 33 1.32 -18.30 10.96
C ILE A 33 2.75 -18.27 11.51
N ALA A 34 3.13 -17.25 12.27
CA ALA A 34 4.45 -17.19 12.88
C ALA A 34 4.69 -18.37 13.83
N ALA A 35 3.73 -18.70 14.69
CA ALA A 35 3.81 -19.85 15.60
C ALA A 35 3.93 -21.19 14.85
N GLU A 36 3.15 -21.38 13.78
CA GLU A 36 3.17 -22.60 12.96
C GLU A 36 4.47 -22.77 12.16
N ASN A 37 5.15 -21.68 11.78
CA ASN A 37 6.34 -21.68 10.92
C ASN A 37 7.66 -21.49 11.69
N GLY A 38 7.75 -21.95 12.94
CA GLY A 38 8.98 -21.90 13.74
C GLY A 38 9.09 -20.67 14.66
N GLY A 39 7.95 -20.04 14.99
CA GLY A 39 7.85 -18.97 15.97
C GLY A 39 8.70 -17.75 15.61
N ALA A 40 9.67 -17.43 16.46
CA ALA A 40 10.55 -16.28 16.27
C ALA A 40 11.48 -16.41 15.04
N ALA A 41 11.85 -17.64 14.64
CA ALA A 41 12.72 -17.85 13.48
C ALA A 41 12.05 -17.41 12.16
N PHE A 42 10.71 -17.50 12.07
CA PHE A 42 9.92 -17.02 10.93
C PHE A 42 10.07 -15.51 10.70
N LEU A 43 10.40 -14.74 11.74
CA LEU A 43 10.57 -13.29 11.62
C LEU A 43 11.73 -12.90 10.71
N ILE A 44 12.76 -13.73 10.60
CA ILE A 44 13.94 -13.44 9.77
C ILE A 44 13.56 -13.34 8.27
N PRO A 45 13.00 -14.39 7.64
CA PRO A 45 12.55 -14.27 6.25
C PRO A 45 11.41 -13.27 6.11
N TRP A 46 10.52 -13.15 7.11
CA TRP A 46 9.42 -12.17 7.07
C TRP A 46 9.92 -10.72 6.98
N ILE A 47 10.88 -10.33 7.80
CA ILE A 47 11.52 -9.00 7.75
C ILE A 47 12.25 -8.82 6.41
N LEU A 48 12.96 -9.85 5.94
CA LEU A 48 13.68 -9.79 4.67
C LEU A 48 12.72 -9.50 3.50
N PHE A 49 11.62 -10.24 3.38
CA PHE A 49 10.60 -10.01 2.36
C PHE A 49 9.91 -8.65 2.52
N LEU A 50 9.72 -8.18 3.75
CA LEU A 50 9.18 -6.85 4.02
C LEU A 50 10.06 -5.76 3.42
N PHE A 51 11.37 -5.83 3.60
CA PHE A 51 12.30 -4.82 3.09
C PHE A 51 12.60 -4.95 1.60
N ILE A 52 12.71 -6.17 1.07
CA ILE A 52 13.07 -6.39 -0.34
C ILE A 52 11.88 -6.16 -1.27
N TRP A 53 10.68 -6.52 -0.85
CA TRP A 53 9.51 -6.52 -1.73
C TRP A 53 8.43 -5.54 -1.28
N SER A 54 7.94 -5.69 -0.05
CA SER A 54 6.76 -4.94 0.41
C SER A 54 7.03 -3.44 0.50
N LEU A 55 8.19 -3.04 1.05
CA LEU A 55 8.53 -1.64 1.24
C LEU A 55 8.77 -0.90 -0.10
N PRO A 56 9.55 -1.42 -1.06
CA PRO A 56 9.69 -0.80 -2.38
C PRO A 56 8.37 -0.70 -3.14
N LEU A 57 7.52 -1.74 -3.07
CA LEU A 57 6.21 -1.74 -3.70
C LEU A 57 5.32 -0.63 -3.13
N MET A 58 5.27 -0.51 -1.79
CA MET A 58 4.52 0.52 -1.09
C MET A 58 5.00 1.93 -1.48
N ILE A 59 6.31 2.15 -1.55
CA ILE A 59 6.90 3.44 -1.96
C ILE A 59 6.53 3.76 -3.42
N ALA A 60 6.59 2.77 -4.31
CA ALA A 60 6.24 2.95 -5.71
C ALA A 60 4.77 3.33 -5.86
N GLU A 61 3.85 2.61 -5.21
CA GLU A 61 2.41 2.91 -5.24
C GLU A 61 2.11 4.30 -4.67
N PHE A 62 2.68 4.63 -3.51
CA PHE A 62 2.49 5.94 -2.88
C PHE A 62 3.05 7.08 -3.76
N GLY A 63 4.19 6.85 -4.41
CA GLY A 63 4.81 7.77 -5.36
C GLY A 63 3.94 8.04 -6.58
N ILE A 64 3.39 6.98 -7.18
CA ILE A 64 2.48 7.07 -8.33
C ILE A 64 1.21 7.83 -7.95
N GLY A 65 0.57 7.49 -6.82
CA GLY A 65 -0.64 8.17 -6.35
C GLY A 65 -0.42 9.66 -6.05
N ARG A 66 0.72 10.01 -5.44
CA ARG A 66 1.10 11.41 -5.15
C ARG A 66 1.40 12.21 -6.41
N GLY A 67 2.02 11.59 -7.42
CA GLY A 67 2.36 12.21 -8.70
C GLY A 67 1.14 12.41 -9.61
N ALA A 68 0.30 11.38 -9.76
CA ALA A 68 -0.86 11.43 -10.64
C ALA A 68 -2.02 12.26 -10.07
N ARG A 69 -2.20 12.28 -8.73
CA ARG A 69 -3.30 12.99 -8.03
C ARG A 69 -4.68 12.71 -8.62
N ARG A 70 -4.89 11.47 -9.06
CA ARG A 70 -6.13 10.96 -9.64
C ARG A 70 -6.47 9.64 -8.93
N GLY A 71 -7.71 9.16 -9.12
CA GLY A 71 -8.07 7.80 -8.69
C GLY A 71 -7.19 6.73 -9.35
N VAL A 72 -7.27 5.49 -8.88
CA VAL A 72 -6.41 4.37 -9.32
C VAL A 72 -6.41 4.23 -10.84
N VAL A 73 -7.59 4.14 -11.48
CA VAL A 73 -7.76 4.10 -12.94
C VAL A 73 -7.07 5.27 -13.65
N GLY A 74 -7.25 6.50 -13.16
CA GLY A 74 -6.66 7.70 -13.73
C GLY A 74 -5.15 7.79 -13.54
N SER A 75 -4.62 7.20 -12.46
CA SER A 75 -3.19 7.12 -12.18
C SER A 75 -2.49 6.17 -13.16
N PHE A 76 -3.09 5.00 -13.41
CA PHE A 76 -2.60 4.07 -14.45
C PHE A 76 -2.66 4.66 -15.85
N ALA A 77 -3.75 5.36 -16.20
CA ALA A 77 -3.89 6.06 -17.47
C ALA A 77 -2.81 7.15 -17.67
N THR A 78 -2.41 7.83 -16.59
CA THR A 78 -1.38 8.89 -16.64
C THR A 78 0.03 8.32 -16.70
N LEU A 79 0.28 7.18 -16.03
CA LEU A 79 1.61 6.59 -15.93
C LEU A 79 2.00 5.76 -17.17
N ILE A 80 1.09 4.94 -17.68
CA ILE A 80 1.37 3.94 -18.74
C ILE A 80 0.57 4.25 -20.03
N GLY A 81 -0.43 5.13 -19.94
CA GLY A 81 -1.25 5.58 -21.06
C GLY A 81 -2.70 5.11 -20.99
N PRO A 82 -3.63 5.80 -21.68
CA PRO A 82 -5.07 5.57 -21.56
C PRO A 82 -5.51 4.17 -21.99
N ARG A 83 -4.75 3.50 -22.88
CA ARG A 83 -5.01 2.11 -23.27
C ARG A 83 -4.88 1.10 -22.14
N PHE A 84 -4.15 1.45 -21.07
CA PHE A 84 -3.93 0.59 -19.90
C PHE A 84 -4.72 1.06 -18.67
N ALA A 85 -5.65 2.00 -18.84
CA ALA A 85 -6.52 2.45 -17.76
C ALA A 85 -7.32 1.29 -17.15
N TRP A 86 -7.66 0.27 -17.94
CA TRP A 86 -8.36 -0.93 -17.48
C TRP A 86 -7.60 -1.69 -16.39
N MET A 87 -6.26 -1.66 -16.41
CA MET A 87 -5.44 -2.30 -15.36
C MET A 87 -5.67 -1.63 -14.01
N GLY A 88 -5.83 -0.30 -14.00
CA GLY A 88 -6.19 0.42 -12.80
C GLY A 88 -7.62 0.13 -12.31
N GLY A 89 -8.52 -0.32 -13.19
CA GLY A 89 -9.86 -0.79 -12.80
C GLY A 89 -9.86 -2.20 -12.24
N PHE A 90 -8.87 -3.03 -12.58
CA PHE A 90 -8.67 -4.36 -12.00
C PHE A 90 -8.01 -4.31 -10.62
N ILE A 91 -7.16 -3.30 -10.40
CA ILE A 91 -6.41 -3.11 -9.14
C ILE A 91 -7.23 -2.34 -8.09
N ALA A 92 -8.13 -1.44 -8.53
CA ALA A 92 -9.01 -0.65 -7.66
C ALA A 92 -10.10 -1.51 -7.00
#